data_AF-A0A2V6DQK3-F1
#
_entry.id   AF-A0A2V6DQK3-F1
#
_cell.length_a   1.000
_cell.length_b   1.000
_cell.length_c   1.000
_cell.angle_alpha   90.00
_cell.angle_beta   90.00
_cell.angle_gamma   90.00
#
_symmetry.space_group_name_H-M   'P 1'
#
loop_
_entity.id
_entity.type
_entity.pdbx_description
1 polymer ?
#
loop_
_entity_poly.entity_id
_entity_poly.type
_entity_poly.pdbx_seq_one_letter_code
_entity_poly.pdbx_strand_id
1 'polypeptide(L)'
;MVPREFPTDGRWQILQACRLIEKKGVGSAIRAFAIFAREFPKAEFIIAGKGPLQPELQGLAQKLGIAEKVHFCGFLSQPDLRDLYGRTHIFIHPSETPPDENQEGVPNSILEA
;
A
#
# COMPACT_ATOMS: atom_id res chain seq x y z
N MET A 1 -14.53 9.48 -12.79
CA MET A 1 -13.08 9.19 -12.80
C MET A 1 -12.39 10.46 -12.34
N VAL A 2 -11.70 10.44 -11.19
CA VAL A 2 -10.97 11.62 -10.68
C VAL A 2 -9.67 11.74 -11.47
N PRO A 3 -9.36 12.89 -12.11
CA PRO A 3 -8.07 13.05 -12.78
C PRO A 3 -6.95 13.00 -11.74
N ARG A 4 -5.99 12.09 -11.93
CA ARG A 4 -4.78 12.00 -11.11
C ARG A 4 -3.69 12.85 -11.77
N GLU A 5 -3.26 13.92 -11.09
CA GLU A 5 -2.13 14.74 -11.53
C GLU A 5 -0.83 14.18 -10.95
N PHE A 6 0.27 14.29 -11.71
CA PHE A 6 1.57 13.90 -11.19
C PHE A 6 2.08 14.93 -10.16
N PRO A 7 2.62 14.50 -9.01
CA PRO A 7 3.12 15.44 -8.02
C PRO A 7 4.35 16.15 -8.57
N THR A 8 4.28 17.48 -8.69
CA THR A 8 5.37 18.31 -9.23
C THR A 8 6.53 18.50 -8.26
N ASP A 9 6.31 18.20 -6.96
CA ASP A 9 7.30 18.38 -5.90
C ASP A 9 7.93 17.06 -5.39
N GLY A 10 7.57 15.94 -6.04
CA GLY A 10 8.04 14.59 -5.71
C GLY A 10 7.32 13.91 -4.52
N ARG A 11 6.25 14.50 -3.98
CA ARG A 11 5.41 13.89 -2.91
C ARG A 11 4.44 12.86 -3.46
N TRP A 12 4.99 11.75 -3.94
CA TRP A 12 4.17 10.61 -4.32
C TRP A 12 3.43 10.04 -3.11
N GLN A 13 2.14 9.81 -3.28
CA GLN A 13 1.32 9.11 -2.30
C GLN A 13 0.88 7.79 -2.89
N ILE A 14 1.42 6.69 -2.37
CA ILE A 14 1.16 5.35 -2.83
C ILE A 14 0.19 4.71 -1.84
N LEU A 15 -0.83 4.01 -2.33
CA LEU A 15 -1.85 3.36 -1.51
C LEU A 15 -1.86 1.86 -1.75
N GLN A 16 -1.99 1.10 -0.67
CA GLN A 16 -2.42 -0.29 -0.71
C GLN A 16 -3.56 -0.49 0.29
N ALA A 17 -4.67 -1.08 -0.16
CA ALA A 17 -5.84 -1.35 0.66
C ALA A 17 -6.16 -2.85 0.66
N CYS A 18 -5.89 -3.55 1.77
CA CYS A 18 -6.11 -4.99 1.89
C CYS A 18 -6.02 -5.49 3.34
N ARG A 19 -6.49 -6.71 3.61
CA ARG A 19 -6.16 -7.42 4.86
C ARG A 19 -4.65 -7.70 4.94
N LEU A 20 -4.02 -7.51 6.10
CA LEU A 20 -2.57 -7.68 6.26
C LEU A 20 -2.23 -9.15 6.54
N ILE A 21 -2.17 -9.95 5.48
CA ILE A 21 -1.86 -11.39 5.45
C ILE A 21 -0.93 -11.70 4.28
N GLU A 22 -0.24 -12.85 4.31
CA GLU A 22 0.89 -13.15 3.41
C GLU A 22 0.52 -13.00 1.92
N LYS A 23 -0.61 -13.58 1.51
CA LYS A 23 -1.09 -13.58 0.11
C LYS A 23 -1.32 -12.20 -0.52
N LYS A 24 -1.32 -11.13 0.28
CA LYS A 24 -1.50 -9.75 -0.22
C LYS A 24 -0.20 -9.05 -0.59
N GLY A 25 0.96 -9.70 -0.40
CA GLY A 25 2.27 -9.21 -0.82
C GLY A 25 2.67 -7.85 -0.25
N VAL A 26 2.08 -7.43 0.90
CA VAL A 26 2.35 -6.12 1.51
C VAL A 26 3.84 -5.94 1.81
N GLY A 27 4.52 -7.01 2.24
CA GLY A 27 5.96 -6.98 2.50
C GLY A 27 6.78 -6.69 1.24
N SER A 28 6.37 -7.23 0.09
CA SER A 28 7.01 -6.95 -1.20
C SER A 28 6.76 -5.53 -1.67
N ALA A 29 5.55 -5.00 -1.46
CA ALA A 29 5.26 -3.58 -1.65
C ALA A 29 6.16 -2.68 -0.80
N ILE A 30 6.35 -2.97 0.49
CA ILE A 30 7.23 -2.20 1.38
C ILE A 30 8.69 -2.23 0.87
N ARG A 31 9.18 -3.39 0.41
CA ARG A 31 10.53 -3.50 -0.17
C ARG A 31 10.68 -2.69 -1.46
N ALA A 32 9.70 -2.77 -2.35
CA ALA A 32 9.69 -1.99 -3.59
C ALA A 32 9.63 -0.47 -3.29
N PHE A 33 8.80 -0.07 -2.34
CA PHE A 33 8.70 1.31 -1.89
C PHE A 33 10.02 1.82 -1.29
N ALA A 34 10.76 0.99 -0.55
CA ALA A 34 12.07 1.37 -0.02
C ALA A 34 13.07 1.72 -1.14
N ILE A 35 13.03 1.02 -2.26
CA ILE A 35 13.86 1.33 -3.44
C ILE A 35 13.39 2.65 -4.06
N PHE A 36 12.09 2.80 -4.28
CA PHE A 36 11.48 4.01 -4.85
C PHE A 36 11.76 5.27 -4.02
N ALA A 37 11.68 5.17 -2.71
CA ALA A 37 11.88 6.29 -1.77
C ALA A 37 13.32 6.81 -1.75
N ARG A 38 14.29 6.12 -2.37
CA ARG A 38 15.67 6.62 -2.58
C ARG A 38 15.71 7.70 -3.66
N GLU A 39 14.91 7.55 -4.71
CA GLU A 39 14.81 8.51 -5.81
C GLU A 39 13.79 9.62 -5.50
N PHE A 40 12.74 9.28 -4.76
CA PHE A 40 11.72 10.23 -4.31
C PHE A 40 11.66 10.32 -2.78
N PRO A 41 12.55 11.11 -2.14
CA PRO A 41 12.63 11.18 -0.68
C PRO A 41 11.36 11.67 0.01
N LYS A 42 10.48 12.40 -0.68
CA LYS A 42 9.21 12.88 -0.13
C LYS A 42 8.02 11.94 -0.36
N ALA A 43 8.25 10.78 -0.98
CA ALA A 43 7.20 9.81 -1.19
C ALA A 43 6.72 9.20 0.14
N GLU A 44 5.43 8.93 0.21
CA GLU A 44 4.75 8.30 1.34
C GLU A 44 4.00 7.07 0.86
N PHE A 45 3.99 6.02 1.69
CA PHE A 45 3.27 4.78 1.44
C PHE A 45 2.19 4.56 2.50
N ILE A 46 0.95 4.53 2.05
CA ILE A 46 -0.24 4.44 2.88
C ILE A 46 -0.80 3.03 2.76
N ILE A 47 -0.98 2.37 3.90
CA ILE A 47 -1.50 1.00 4.01
C ILE A 47 -2.81 1.05 4.79
N ALA A 48 -3.92 0.87 4.07
CA ALA A 48 -5.26 0.78 4.62
C ALA A 48 -5.65 -0.69 4.83
N GLY A 49 -5.83 -1.09 6.08
CA GLY A 49 -6.23 -2.42 6.47
C GLY A 49 -5.62 -2.86 7.79
N LYS A 50 -6.04 -4.04 8.25
CA LYS A 50 -5.54 -4.67 9.48
C LYS A 50 -5.29 -6.15 9.22
N GLY A 51 -4.46 -6.76 10.05
CA GLY A 51 -4.20 -8.18 10.02
C GLY A 51 -3.02 -8.59 10.89
N PRO A 52 -2.83 -9.91 11.06
CA PRO A 52 -1.82 -10.46 11.97
C PRO A 52 -0.38 -10.07 11.58
N LEU A 53 -0.11 -9.77 10.31
CA LEU A 53 1.24 -9.40 9.86
C LEU A 53 1.64 -7.95 10.18
N GLN A 54 0.76 -7.13 10.74
CA GLN A 54 1.07 -5.71 10.98
C GLN A 54 2.37 -5.49 11.77
N PRO A 55 2.65 -6.19 12.90
CA PRO A 55 3.88 -5.99 13.65
C PRO A 55 5.14 -6.33 12.83
N GLU A 56 5.08 -7.39 12.02
CA GLU A 56 6.18 -7.81 11.16
C GLU A 56 6.45 -6.77 10.06
N LEU A 57 5.39 -6.27 9.42
CA LEU A 57 5.47 -5.26 8.37
C LEU A 57 6.00 -3.91 8.90
N GLN A 58 5.61 -3.52 10.11
CA GLN A 58 6.17 -2.36 10.80
C GLN A 58 7.67 -2.57 11.08
N GLY A 59 8.07 -3.74 11.57
CA GLY A 59 9.47 -4.09 11.78
C GLY A 59 10.28 -4.10 10.48
N LEU A 60 9.69 -4.53 9.36
CA LEU A 60 10.31 -4.46 8.04
C LEU A 60 10.55 -3.01 7.61
N ALA A 61 9.57 -2.12 7.76
CA ALA A 61 9.72 -0.70 7.43
C ALA A 61 10.82 -0.02 8.27
N GLN A 62 10.93 -0.37 9.55
CA GLN A 62 12.01 0.08 10.43
C GLN A 62 13.38 -0.42 9.95
N LYS A 63 13.52 -1.72 9.67
CA LYS A 63 14.77 -2.32 9.18
C LYS A 63 15.25 -1.70 7.86
N LEU A 64 14.31 -1.28 7.01
CA LEU A 64 14.59 -0.61 5.74
C LEU A 64 14.81 0.90 5.87
N GLY A 65 14.70 1.48 7.08
CA GLY A 65 14.93 2.91 7.32
C GLY A 65 13.84 3.83 6.75
N ILE A 66 12.63 3.30 6.50
CA ILE A 66 11.51 4.02 5.89
C ILE A 66 10.27 4.10 6.78
N ALA A 67 10.40 3.78 8.07
CA ALA A 67 9.27 3.75 9.01
C ALA A 67 8.45 5.06 9.02
N GLU A 68 9.12 6.21 8.99
CA GLU A 68 8.48 7.54 8.96
C GLU A 68 7.67 7.82 7.69
N LYS A 69 7.89 7.02 6.62
CA LYS A 69 7.25 7.17 5.32
C LYS A 69 6.15 6.12 5.07
N VAL A 70 5.94 5.18 6.00
CA VAL A 70 4.96 4.10 5.86
C VAL A 70 3.87 4.27 6.92
N HIS A 71 2.65 4.55 6.47
CA HIS A 71 1.51 4.87 7.32
C HIS A 71 0.51 3.72 7.35
N PHE A 72 0.39 3.05 8.49
CA PHE A 72 -0.61 2.00 8.72
C PHE A 72 -1.89 2.64 9.27
N CYS A 73 -2.87 2.89 8.40
CA CYS A 73 -4.11 3.60 8.76
C CYS A 73 -5.14 2.71 9.49
N GLY A 74 -4.92 1.40 9.53
CA GLY A 74 -5.92 0.47 10.05
C GLY A 74 -7.11 0.31 9.12
N PHE A 75 -8.23 -0.17 9.65
CA PHE A 75 -9.45 -0.38 8.87
C PHE A 75 -10.17 0.95 8.67
N LEU A 76 -10.47 1.30 7.43
CA LEU A 76 -11.15 2.54 7.05
C LEU A 76 -12.60 2.23 6.65
N SER A 77 -13.49 3.21 6.85
CA SER A 77 -14.85 3.14 6.31
C SER A 77 -14.82 3.24 4.78
N GLN A 78 -15.88 2.79 4.09
CA GLN A 78 -15.98 2.94 2.63
C GLN A 78 -15.83 4.39 2.15
N PRO A 79 -16.47 5.40 2.80
CA PRO A 79 -16.25 6.80 2.47
C PRO A 79 -14.78 7.22 2.62
N ASP A 80 -14.14 6.90 3.74
CA ASP A 80 -12.73 7.28 3.98
C ASP A 80 -11.79 6.61 2.98
N LEU A 81 -12.07 5.34 2.63
CA LEU A 81 -11.29 4.60 1.65
C LEU A 81 -11.46 5.21 0.25
N ARG A 82 -12.67 5.63 -0.13
CA ARG A 82 -12.95 6.33 -1.39
C ARG A 82 -12.22 7.67 -1.48
N ASP A 83 -12.22 8.43 -0.39
CA ASP A 83 -11.47 9.69 -0.31
C ASP A 83 -9.97 9.45 -0.47
N LEU A 84 -9.45 8.38 0.13
CA LEU A 84 -8.05 8.01 0.03
C LEU A 84 -7.66 7.57 -1.39
N TYR A 85 -8.53 6.83 -2.07
CA TYR A 85 -8.35 6.50 -3.49
C TYR A 85 -8.26 7.76 -4.36
N GLY A 86 -9.11 8.76 -4.10
CA GLY A 86 -9.14 10.01 -4.86
C GLY A 86 -7.93 10.92 -4.64
N ARG A 87 -7.26 10.83 -3.48
CA ARG A 87 -6.12 11.69 -3.12
C ARG A 87 -4.75 11.08 -3.40
N THR A 88 -4.69 9.76 -3.59
CA THR A 88 -3.44 9.05 -3.85
C THR A 88 -3.07 9.07 -5.33
N HIS A 89 -1.79 8.88 -5.63
CA HIS A 89 -1.27 8.95 -6.99
C HIS A 89 -1.19 7.57 -7.64
N ILE A 90 -0.84 6.56 -6.85
CA ILE A 90 -0.63 5.19 -7.30
C ILE A 90 -1.34 4.25 -6.32
N PHE A 91 -2.13 3.32 -6.84
CA PHE A 91 -2.62 2.18 -6.08
C PHE A 91 -1.80 0.94 -6.45
N ILE A 92 -1.29 0.21 -5.46
CA ILE A 92 -0.56 -1.04 -5.68
C ILE A 92 -1.27 -2.22 -5.03
N HIS A 93 -1.34 -3.32 -5.78
CA HIS A 93 -1.90 -4.60 -5.33
C HIS A 93 -0.99 -5.75 -5.75
N PRO A 94 0.14 -5.98 -5.05
CA PRO A 94 1.08 -7.04 -5.40
C PRO A 94 0.58 -8.39 -4.88
N SER A 95 -0.59 -8.85 -5.33
CA SER A 95 -1.09 -10.18 -4.96
C SER A 95 -0.01 -11.23 -5.30
N GLU A 96 0.36 -12.03 -4.30
CA GLU A 96 1.34 -13.11 -4.45
C GLU A 96 0.59 -14.43 -4.46
N THR A 97 0.86 -15.28 -5.44
CA THR A 97 0.31 -16.64 -5.49
C THR A 97 0.96 -17.48 -4.38
N PRO A 98 0.22 -17.95 -3.36
CA PRO A 98 0.77 -18.87 -2.37
C PRO A 98 1.07 -20.24 -3.02
N PRO A 99 1.95 -21.07 -2.44
CA PRO A 99 2.28 -22.40 -2.96
C PRO A 99 1.07 -23.35 -3.15
N ASP A 100 -0.05 -23.04 -2.51
CA ASP A 100 -1.26 -23.87 -2.46
C ASP A 100 -2.31 -23.48 -3.53
N GLU A 101 -1.90 -22.78 -4.60
CA GLU A 101 -2.70 -22.43 -5.80
C GLU A 101 -4.05 -21.71 -5.56
N ASN A 102 -4.32 -21.23 -4.35
CA ASN A 102 -5.55 -20.53 -4.03
C ASN A 102 -5.51 -19.08 -4.53
N GLN A 103 -5.86 -18.88 -5.80
CA GLN A 103 -5.99 -17.58 -6.42
C GLN A 103 -7.14 -16.79 -5.78
N GLU A 104 -6.88 -15.53 -5.45
CA GLU A 104 -7.98 -14.59 -5.23
C GLU A 104 -8.68 -14.36 -6.57
N GLY A 105 -10.00 -14.47 -6.60
CA GLY A 105 -10.79 -13.86 -7.67
C GLY A 105 -10.52 -12.35 -7.74
N VAL A 106 -11.10 -11.64 -8.73
CA VAL A 106 -10.87 -10.19 -8.92
C VAL A 106 -10.97 -9.45 -7.58
N PRO A 107 -9.87 -8.87 -7.06
CA PRO A 107 -9.91 -8.19 -5.78
C PRO A 107 -10.82 -6.96 -5.89
N ASN A 108 -11.84 -6.84 -5.03
CA ASN A 108 -12.72 -5.67 -5.00
C ASN A 108 -11.94 -4.34 -4.93
N SER A 109 -10.78 -4.35 -4.28
CA SER A 109 -9.88 -3.22 -4.19
C SER A 109 -9.34 -2.71 -5.53
N ILE A 110 -9.34 -3.53 -6.59
CA ILE A 110 -9.01 -3.12 -7.97
C ILE A 110 -10.22 -2.46 -8.66
N LEU A 111 -11.44 -2.92 -8.38
CA LEU A 111 -12.66 -2.32 -8.92
C LEU A 111 -12.96 -0.94 -8.29
N GLU A 112 -12.45 -0.71 -7.08
CA GLU A 112 -12.66 0.53 -6.31
C GLU A 112 -11.59 1.61 -6.53
N ALA A 113 -10.43 1.26 -7.11
CA ALA A 113 -9.28 2.14 -7.33
C ALA A 113 -9.36 2.96 -8.63
#